data_AF-A0A3D5VEV9-F1
#
_entry.id   AF-A0A3D5VEV9-F1
#
_cell.length_a   1.000
_cell.length_b   1.000
_cell.length_c   1.000
_cell.angle_alpha   90.00
_cell.angle_beta   90.00
_cell.angle_gamma   90.00
#
_symmetry.space_group_name_H-M   'P 1'
#
loop_
_entity.id
_entity.type
_entity.pdbx_description
1 polymer ?
#
loop_
_entity_poly.entity_id
_entity_poly.type
_entity_poly.pdbx_seq_one_letter_code
_entity_poly.pdbx_strand_id
1 'polypeptide(L)' 'IEELTARGVRMIDAVPRDGAHGAKIAFIHPKSTPGVLVELCQRKED' A
#
# COMPACT_ATOMS: atom_id res chain seq x y z
N ILE A 1 -2.11 -4.91 -4.59
CA ILE A 1 -0.86 -4.24 -5.05
C ILE A 1 -0.66 -4.45 -6.54
N GLU A 2 -0.69 -5.70 -7.01
CA GLU A 2 -0.53 -6.03 -8.45
C GLU A 2 -1.50 -5.24 -9.33
N GLU A 3 -2.78 -5.19 -8.98
CA GLU A 3 -3.79 -4.42 -9.71
C GLU A 3 -3.45 -2.92 -9.80
N LEU A 4 -3.03 -2.30 -8.69
CA LEU A 4 -2.66 -0.89 -8.67
C LEU A 4 -1.43 -0.63 -9.54
N THR A 5 -0.44 -1.52 -9.46
CA THR A 5 0.78 -1.45 -10.28
C THR A 5 0.44 -1.60 -11.77
N ALA A 6 -0.46 -2.53 -12.13
CA ALA A 6 -0.95 -2.72 -13.50
C ALA A 6 -1.70 -1.49 -14.04
N ARG A 7 -2.36 -0.73 -13.16
CA ARG A 7 -3.01 0.55 -13.48
C ARG A 7 -2.05 1.75 -13.50
N GLY A 8 -0.73 1.52 -13.36
CA GLY A 8 0.29 2.57 -13.39
C GLY A 8 0.46 3.34 -12.08
N VAL A 9 -0.15 2.89 -10.98
CA VAL A 9 0.06 3.47 -9.66
C VAL A 9 1.46 3.08 -9.18
N ARG A 10 2.27 4.09 -8.84
CA ARG A 10 3.61 3.89 -8.29
C ARG A 10 3.49 3.50 -6.82
N MET A 11 3.82 2.25 -6.53
CA MET A 11 3.93 1.74 -5.17
C MET A 11 5.31 2.09 -4.57
N ILE A 12 5.37 2.29 -3.27
CA ILE A 12 6.63 2.28 -2.48
C ILE A 12 6.98 0.82 -2.15
N ASP A 13 5.98 0.07 -1.68
CA ASP A 13 6.15 -1.34 -1.32
C ASP A 13 5.60 -2.24 -2.43
N ALA A 14 6.47 -3.08 -3.01
CA ALA A 14 6.08 -4.08 -4.02
C ALA A 14 5.42 -5.32 -3.39
N VAL A 15 5.75 -5.63 -2.14
CA VAL A 15 5.20 -6.73 -1.34
C VAL A 15 4.74 -6.17 0.00
N PRO A 16 3.55 -6.55 0.53
CA PRO A 16 3.11 -6.06 1.83
C PRO A 16 4.09 -6.45 2.94
N ARG A 17 4.31 -5.54 3.88
CA ARG A 17 5.10 -5.78 5.10
C ARG A 17 4.23 -5.77 6.34
N ASP A 18 4.76 -6.27 7.45
CA ASP A 18 4.07 -6.23 8.73
C ASP A 18 3.93 -4.78 9.24
N GLY A 19 2.70 -4.41 9.58
CA GLY A 19 2.33 -3.13 10.17
C GLY A 19 1.87 -3.27 11.62
N ALA A 20 1.31 -2.19 12.16
CA ALA A 20 0.77 -2.17 13.51
C ALA A 20 -0.41 -3.15 13.66
N HIS A 21 -0.61 -3.66 14.88
CA HIS A 21 -1.71 -4.58 15.22
C HIS A 21 -1.79 -5.84 14.33
N GLY A 22 -0.66 -6.32 13.81
CA GLY A 22 -0.60 -7.53 12.98
C GLY A 22 -1.19 -7.36 11.58
N ALA A 23 -1.46 -6.13 11.15
CA ALA A 23 -1.93 -5.86 9.79
C ALA A 23 -0.80 -6.06 8.76
N LYS A 24 -1.18 -6.39 7.52
CA LYS A 24 -0.30 -6.27 6.36
C LYS A 24 -0.50 -4.88 5.75
N ILE A 25 0.60 -4.17 5.51
CA ILE A 25 0.56 -2.81 4.97
C ILE A 25 1.43 -2.64 3.72
N ALA A 26 1.07 -1.68 2.87
CA ALA A 26 1.88 -1.23 1.75
C ALA A 26 1.59 0.24 1.43
N PHE A 27 2.61 1.00 1.04
CA PHE A 27 2.47 2.42 0.72
C PHE A 27 2.39 2.71 -0.78
N ILE A 28 1.55 3.68 -1.14
CA ILE A 28 1.53 4.31 -2.48
C ILE A 28 2.47 5.52 -2.46
N HIS A 29 3.29 5.68 -3.50
CA HIS A 29 4.19 6.82 -3.61
C HIS A 29 3.38 8.12 -3.81
N PRO A 30 3.73 9.23 -3.12
CA PRO A 30 3.05 10.53 -3.27
C PRO A 30 2.98 11.11 -4.70
N LYS A 31 3.74 10.55 -5.65
CA LYS A 31 3.69 10.94 -7.06
C LYS A 31 2.44 10.41 -7.76
N SER A 32 1.82 9.37 -7.23
CA SER A 32 0.54 8.84 -7.72
C SER A 32 -0.67 9.34 -6.92
N THR A 33 -0.43 10.10 -5.85
CA THR A 33 -1.45 10.58 -4.90
C THR A 33 -1.19 12.05 -4.53
N PRO A 34 -1.25 13.00 -5.48
CA PRO A 34 -0.85 14.41 -5.39
C PRO A 34 -0.17 14.94 -4.09
N GLY A 35 1.01 14.41 -3.74
CA GLY A 35 1.78 14.83 -2.56
C GLY A 35 1.37 14.19 -1.22
N VAL A 36 0.34 13.36 -1.20
CA VAL A 36 -0.17 12.63 -0.04
C VAL A 36 0.44 11.23 0.02
N LEU A 37 1.00 10.83 1.16
CA LEU A 37 1.39 9.44 1.41
C LEU A 37 0.16 8.62 1.81
N VAL A 38 -0.13 7.54 1.09
CA VAL A 38 -1.31 6.69 1.34
C VAL A 38 -0.86 5.30 1.77
N GLU A 39 -1.41 4.81 2.89
CA GLU A 39 -1.22 3.45 3.38
C GLU A 39 -2.41 2.56 2.96
N LEU A 40 -2.10 1.43 2.35
CA LEU A 40 -3.04 0.31 2.20
C LEU A 40 -2.90 -0.57 3.43
N CYS A 41 -3.98 -0.81 4.16
CA CYS A 41 -4.00 -1.61 5.37
C CYS A 41 -4.95 -2.79 5.21
N GLN A 42 -4.45 -4.01 5.40
CA GLN A 42 -5.24 -5.23 5.44
C GLN A 42 -5.14 -5.86 6.83
N ARG A 43 -6.26 -5.91 7.54
CA ARG A 43 -6.37 -6.64 8.81
C ARG A 43 -6.81 -8.08 8.51
N LYS A 44 -6.38 -9.02 9.35
CA LYS A 44 -7.01 -10.34 9.38
C LYS A 44 -8.39 -10.14 10.01
N GLU A 45 -9.44 -10.64 9.37
CA GLU A 45 -10.75 -10.76 10.02
C GLU A 45 -10.64 -11.85 11.10
N ASP A 46 -11.31 -11.62 12.24
CA ASP A 46 -11.41 -12.58 13.35
C ASP A 46 -12.42 -13.70 13.03
#